data_AF-A0A9W3D4V5-F1
#
_entry.id   AF-A0A9W3D4V5-F1
#
_cell.length_a   1.000
_cell.length_b   1.000
_cell.length_c   1.000
_cell.angle_alpha   90.00
_cell.angle_beta   90.00
_cell.angle_gamma   90.00
#
_symmetry.space_group_name_H-M   'P 1'
#
loop_
_entity.id
_entity.type
_entity.pdbx_description
1 polymer ?
#
loop_
_entity_poly.entity_id
_entity_poly.type
_entity_poly.pdbx_seq_one_letter_code
_entity_poly.pdbx_strand_id
1 'polypeptide(L)'
;DDFFLTLHSSLCQHFKLLTLFLFLLGTCLGDYGIGVGIGDGGVWVGGGGGGGGNHNSDPGNAAYRALQSWKSAITEDPSGLLKTWVGEDVCSYKGIFCSGSSVISIDLNKANLKGTIVKDLSLLSDLTILHLNTNRFSGQIPDSFTALDSLQELDLSNNMFSGYFPRVTLYIPNLIYLDLRFNNFTGSVPQNLFNKQ
;
A
#
# COMPACT_ATOMS: atom_id res chain seq x y z
N ASP A 1 -34.36 -21.05 -28.51
CA ASP A 1 -33.63 -21.51 -29.69
C ASP A 1 -32.49 -20.53 -29.93
N ASP A 2 -31.56 -20.46 -28.97
CA ASP A 2 -30.38 -21.33 -28.87
C ASP A 2 -29.23 -20.79 -29.71
N PHE A 3 -28.40 -19.95 -29.09
CA PHE A 3 -26.94 -20.02 -29.19
C PHE A 3 -26.28 -19.11 -28.14
N PHE A 4 -26.61 -19.27 -26.87
CA PHE A 4 -25.83 -18.63 -25.78
C PHE A 4 -25.86 -19.49 -24.51
N LEU A 5 -25.42 -20.74 -24.61
CA LEU A 5 -25.06 -21.55 -23.45
C LEU A 5 -23.92 -22.53 -23.79
N THR A 6 -22.69 -22.09 -23.52
CA THR A 6 -21.50 -22.84 -23.04
C THR A 6 -20.33 -21.88 -23.22
N LEU A 7 -19.54 -21.42 -22.25
CA LEU A 7 -19.28 -21.61 -20.84
C LEU A 7 -19.44 -20.20 -20.21
N HIS A 8 -19.92 -20.00 -19.01
CA HIS A 8 -19.24 -20.44 -17.81
C HIS A 8 -20.27 -20.40 -16.68
N SER A 9 -20.79 -21.57 -16.39
CA SER A 9 -21.62 -21.86 -15.24
C SER A 9 -20.92 -21.45 -13.94
N SER A 10 -21.77 -20.96 -13.02
CA SER A 10 -21.82 -21.37 -11.61
C SER A 10 -20.58 -21.14 -10.76
N LEU A 11 -20.68 -20.17 -9.84
CA LEU A 11 -20.80 -20.44 -8.39
C LEU A 11 -21.01 -19.13 -7.62
N CYS A 12 -22.19 -18.53 -7.81
CA CYS A 12 -22.83 -17.70 -6.77
C CYS A 12 -24.13 -18.42 -6.40
N GLN A 13 -23.98 -19.57 -5.75
CA GLN A 13 -25.02 -20.33 -5.05
C GLN A 13 -24.74 -20.08 -3.56
N HIS A 14 -25.65 -19.72 -2.65
CA HIS A 14 -27.07 -19.98 -2.49
C HIS A 14 -27.60 -18.94 -1.49
N PHE A 15 -28.70 -18.23 -1.76
CA PHE A 15 -29.74 -18.04 -0.74
C PHE A 15 -31.09 -17.82 -1.43
N LYS A 16 -32.06 -18.63 -1.00
CA LYS A 16 -33.37 -18.85 -1.61
C LYS A 16 -34.42 -17.87 -1.03
N LEU A 17 -35.30 -17.45 -1.94
CA LEU A 17 -36.73 -17.20 -1.80
C LEU A 17 -37.28 -15.97 -1.04
N LEU A 18 -38.20 -15.32 -1.77
CA LEU A 18 -39.44 -14.63 -1.37
C LEU A 18 -39.40 -13.10 -1.14
N THR A 19 -39.65 -12.41 -2.25
CA THR A 19 -40.43 -11.16 -2.46
C THR A 19 -40.73 -10.21 -1.29
N LEU A 20 -40.36 -8.94 -1.56
CA LEU A 20 -41.09 -7.70 -1.26
C LEU A 20 -40.94 -7.11 0.16
N PHE A 21 -40.06 -6.13 0.34
CA PHE A 21 -40.38 -4.80 0.92
C PHE A 21 -39.19 -3.84 0.76
N LEU A 22 -39.48 -2.56 0.59
CA LEU A 22 -38.55 -1.50 0.17
C LEU A 22 -37.49 -1.10 1.24
N PHE A 23 -36.41 -0.49 0.70
CA PHE A 23 -35.45 0.48 1.27
C PHE A 23 -34.17 -0.01 2.00
N LEU A 24 -33.06 0.46 1.41
CA LEU A 24 -31.73 0.78 1.97
C LEU A 24 -30.73 -0.34 2.30
N LEU A 25 -29.68 -0.41 1.45
CA LEU A 25 -28.22 -0.39 1.72
C LEU A 25 -27.55 -1.08 0.52
N GLY A 26 -26.75 -0.38 -0.30
CA GLY A 26 -25.39 -0.03 0.08
C GLY A 26 -24.41 -1.01 -0.59
N THR A 27 -23.97 -0.64 -1.80
CA THR A 27 -22.69 -0.99 -2.45
C THR A 27 -22.24 -2.45 -2.51
N CYS A 28 -22.27 -3.03 -3.71
CA CYS A 28 -21.28 -4.01 -4.14
C CYS A 28 -20.66 -3.53 -5.47
N LEU A 29 -19.50 -2.89 -5.35
CA LEU A 29 -18.41 -2.64 -6.31
C LEU A 29 -18.72 -2.40 -7.80
N GLY A 30 -18.45 -1.15 -8.22
CA GLY A 30 -17.50 -0.79 -9.28
C GLY A 30 -17.75 -1.27 -10.72
N ASP A 31 -18.37 -0.41 -11.53
CA ASP A 31 -17.90 -0.15 -12.90
C ASP A 31 -18.48 1.19 -13.42
N TYR A 32 -17.69 1.88 -14.24
CA TYR A 32 -17.91 3.21 -14.83
C TYR A 32 -19.37 3.46 -15.29
N GLY A 33 -20.13 4.25 -14.52
CA GLY A 33 -21.50 4.61 -14.83
C GLY A 33 -21.63 5.99 -15.48
N ILE A 34 -22.13 6.04 -16.72
CA ILE A 34 -22.74 7.23 -17.33
C ILE A 34 -23.97 7.59 -16.48
N GLY A 35 -23.95 8.71 -15.77
CA GLY A 35 -25.08 9.19 -14.97
C GLY A 35 -26.01 10.09 -15.78
N VAL A 36 -27.32 9.86 -15.69
CA VAL A 36 -28.36 10.76 -16.23
C VAL A 36 -28.97 11.52 -15.05
N GLY A 37 -28.90 12.85 -15.09
CA GLY A 37 -29.51 13.74 -14.10
C GLY A 37 -30.70 14.50 -14.68
N ILE A 38 -31.71 14.76 -13.85
CA ILE A 38 -32.83 15.66 -14.17
C ILE A 38 -32.83 16.79 -13.14
N GLY A 39 -32.79 18.03 -13.64
CA GLY A 39 -33.02 19.25 -12.86
C GLY A 39 -33.83 20.24 -13.70
N ASP A 40 -34.22 21.37 -13.09
CA ASP A 40 -35.21 22.32 -13.62
C ASP A 40 -34.83 23.05 -14.93
N GLY A 41 -33.77 22.60 -15.62
CA GLY A 41 -33.36 23.03 -16.95
C GLY A 41 -33.32 21.91 -18.02
N GLY A 42 -33.85 20.73 -17.75
CA GLY A 42 -33.95 19.61 -18.72
C GLY A 42 -32.99 18.44 -18.46
N VAL A 43 -33.08 17.42 -19.33
CA VAL A 43 -32.33 16.16 -19.26
C VAL A 43 -31.01 16.28 -20.03
N TRP A 44 -29.88 15.98 -19.38
CA TRP A 44 -28.57 15.98 -20.03
C TRP A 44 -28.03 14.55 -20.15
N VAL A 45 -27.48 14.22 -21.33
CA VAL A 45 -26.73 12.98 -21.59
C VAL A 45 -25.45 13.37 -22.34
N GLY A 46 -24.31 13.32 -21.67
CA GLY A 46 -23.02 13.61 -22.31
C GLY A 46 -21.83 13.46 -21.36
N GLY A 47 -20.80 12.74 -21.82
CA GLY A 47 -19.45 12.82 -21.25
C GLY A 47 -18.82 14.16 -21.63
N GLY A 48 -18.32 14.88 -20.63
CA GLY A 48 -17.76 16.23 -20.80
C GLY A 48 -16.31 16.27 -20.34
N GLY A 49 -15.39 16.28 -21.31
CA GLY A 49 -14.06 16.85 -21.13
C GLY A 49 -14.11 18.36 -21.38
N GLY A 50 -13.28 19.12 -20.65
CA GLY A 50 -12.84 20.45 -21.08
C GLY A 50 -13.43 21.64 -20.32
N GLY A 51 -13.01 21.86 -19.08
CA GLY A 51 -13.04 23.15 -18.40
C GLY A 51 -11.67 23.41 -17.79
N GLY A 52 -10.88 24.28 -18.42
CA GLY A 52 -9.48 24.55 -18.08
C GLY A 52 -9.30 25.17 -16.69
N GLY A 53 -9.06 24.31 -15.71
CA GLY A 53 -8.24 24.61 -14.54
C GLY A 53 -6.96 23.81 -14.67
N ASN A 54 -5.82 24.46 -14.50
CA ASN A 54 -4.51 23.85 -14.50
C ASN A 54 -4.44 22.82 -13.36
N HIS A 55 -4.82 21.55 -13.58
CA HIS A 55 -4.51 20.45 -12.66
C HIS A 55 -3.07 20.01 -12.87
N ASN A 56 -2.15 20.97 -12.70
CA ASN A 56 -0.88 20.66 -12.10
C ASN A 56 -1.16 20.53 -10.59
N SER A 57 -0.82 19.37 -10.02
CA SER A 57 -0.85 19.07 -8.58
C SER A 57 -2.18 19.23 -7.86
N ASP A 58 -3.04 18.22 -7.92
CA ASP A 58 -3.68 17.79 -6.67
C ASP A 58 -3.20 16.37 -6.35
N PRO A 59 -2.06 16.24 -5.63
CA PRO A 59 -1.50 14.95 -5.28
C PRO A 59 -2.31 14.41 -4.11
N GLY A 60 -3.43 13.73 -4.38
CA GLY A 60 -4.12 12.95 -3.34
C GLY A 60 -3.07 12.20 -2.52
N ASN A 61 -3.00 12.53 -1.23
CA ASN A 61 -1.82 12.41 -0.37
C ASN A 61 -0.97 11.16 -0.72
N ALA A 62 0.22 11.36 -1.32
CA ALA A 62 1.05 10.25 -1.80
C ALA A 62 1.41 9.28 -0.67
N ALA A 63 1.62 9.82 0.55
CA ALA A 63 1.84 9.01 1.73
C ALA A 63 0.60 8.20 2.12
N TYR A 64 -0.60 8.79 2.02
CA TYR A 64 -1.85 8.05 2.22
C TYR A 64 -1.95 6.86 1.26
N ARG A 65 -1.70 7.08 -0.05
CA ARG A 65 -1.74 5.98 -1.05
C ARG A 65 -0.73 4.88 -0.73
N ALA A 66 0.50 5.25 -0.39
CA ALA A 66 1.56 4.32 -0.03
C ALA A 66 1.17 3.48 1.20
N LEU A 67 0.70 4.13 2.26
CA LEU A 67 0.34 3.47 3.52
C LEU A 67 -0.91 2.61 3.40
N GLN A 68 -1.90 3.01 2.60
CA GLN A 68 -3.08 2.17 2.35
C GLN A 68 -2.74 0.96 1.45
N SER A 69 -1.89 1.15 0.44
CA SER A 69 -1.34 0.05 -0.35
C SER A 69 -0.60 -0.95 0.56
N TRP A 70 0.25 -0.45 1.45
CA TRP A 70 0.99 -1.32 2.37
C TRP A 70 0.08 -2.00 3.39
N LYS A 71 -0.90 -1.28 3.95
CA LYS A 71 -1.92 -1.85 4.83
C LYS A 71 -2.62 -3.03 4.17
N SER A 72 -2.95 -2.94 2.87
CA SER A 72 -3.58 -4.04 2.14
C SER A 72 -2.69 -5.29 1.97
N ALA A 73 -1.37 -5.12 2.02
CA ALA A 73 -0.40 -6.21 1.97
C ALA A 73 -0.09 -6.83 3.34
N ILE A 74 -0.59 -6.23 4.43
CA ILE A 74 -0.50 -6.79 5.78
C ILE A 74 -1.71 -7.68 6.03
N THR A 75 -1.44 -8.98 6.17
CA THR A 75 -2.45 -10.05 6.27
C THR A 75 -2.83 -10.38 7.71
N GLU A 76 -1.95 -10.14 8.69
CA GLU A 76 -2.26 -10.32 10.11
C GLU A 76 -1.72 -9.15 10.94
N ASP A 77 -2.58 -8.58 11.78
CA ASP A 77 -2.25 -7.56 12.80
C ASP A 77 -2.86 -7.96 14.16
N PRO A 78 -2.17 -8.82 14.93
CA PRO A 78 -2.67 -9.28 16.24
C PRO A 78 -2.80 -8.16 17.26
N SER A 79 -2.01 -7.10 17.12
CA SER A 79 -1.97 -5.96 18.04
C SER A 79 -3.07 -4.93 17.76
N GLY A 80 -3.70 -4.98 16.59
CA GLY A 80 -4.67 -3.99 16.13
C GLY A 80 -4.06 -2.60 15.92
N LEU A 81 -2.75 -2.52 15.67
CA LEU A 81 -2.03 -1.26 15.43
C LEU A 81 -2.60 -0.52 14.21
N LEU A 82 -2.87 -1.26 13.13
CA LEU A 82 -3.34 -0.73 11.84
C LEU A 82 -4.80 -0.27 11.87
N LYS A 83 -5.50 -0.44 13.00
CA LYS A 83 -6.85 0.14 13.20
C LYS A 83 -6.86 1.66 13.10
N THR A 84 -5.74 2.29 13.46
CA THR A 84 -5.57 3.76 13.37
C THR A 84 -5.28 4.26 11.96
N TRP A 85 -4.98 3.36 11.01
CA TRP A 85 -4.59 3.73 9.66
C TRP A 85 -5.81 3.98 8.77
N VAL A 86 -6.61 5.00 9.10
CA VAL A 86 -7.85 5.35 8.40
C VAL A 86 -7.93 6.87 8.21
N GLY A 87 -8.40 7.31 7.03
CA GLY A 87 -8.52 8.73 6.70
C GLY A 87 -7.22 9.35 6.19
N GLU A 88 -7.29 10.60 5.73
CA GLU A 88 -6.19 11.26 5.01
C GLU A 88 -5.08 11.81 5.92
N ASP A 89 -5.35 11.94 7.22
CA ASP A 89 -4.37 12.35 8.24
C ASP A 89 -3.46 11.19 8.63
N VAL A 90 -2.49 10.89 7.77
CA VAL A 90 -1.51 9.82 7.96
C VAL A 90 -0.62 10.01 9.19
N CYS A 91 -0.48 11.23 9.69
CA CYS A 91 0.35 11.53 10.85
C CYS A 91 -0.32 11.14 12.17
N SER A 92 -1.63 10.88 12.15
CA SER A 92 -2.37 10.30 13.28
C SER A 92 -2.19 8.78 13.41
N TYR A 93 -1.60 8.13 12.42
CA TYR A 93 -1.46 6.68 12.37
C TYR A 93 -0.42 6.22 13.39
N LYS A 94 -0.74 5.16 14.16
CA LYS A 94 0.24 4.57 15.07
C LYS A 94 1.46 4.06 14.29
N GLY A 95 2.63 4.40 14.80
CA GLY A 95 3.91 4.03 14.20
C GLY A 95 4.36 4.92 13.04
N ILE A 96 3.59 5.94 12.66
CA ILE A 96 3.96 6.93 11.66
C ILE A 96 4.35 8.23 12.35
N PHE A 97 5.50 8.79 11.98
CA PHE A 97 6.03 10.03 12.53
C PHE A 97 6.29 11.02 11.40
N CYS A 98 5.75 12.22 11.57
CA CYS A 98 5.81 13.27 10.56
C CYS A 98 6.63 14.48 11.02
N SER A 99 7.17 15.20 10.04
CA SER A 99 7.61 16.59 10.19
C SER A 99 6.78 17.45 9.24
N GLY A 100 5.89 18.28 9.80
CA GLY A 100 4.86 18.94 9.01
C GLY A 100 3.93 17.91 8.35
N SER A 101 3.79 17.98 7.03
CA SER A 101 2.98 17.06 6.21
C SER A 101 3.74 15.84 5.67
N SER A 102 5.05 15.76 5.91
CA SER A 102 5.92 14.71 5.37
C SER A 102 6.14 13.60 6.39
N VAL A 103 6.01 12.34 5.95
CA VAL A 103 6.34 11.17 6.77
C VAL A 103 7.86 11.00 6.78
N ILE A 104 8.46 11.16 7.95
CA ILE A 104 9.92 11.10 8.14
C ILE A 104 10.35 9.76 8.72
N SER A 105 9.51 9.13 9.55
CA SER A 105 9.85 7.88 10.19
C SER A 105 8.64 6.95 10.31
N ILE A 106 8.90 5.66 10.11
CA ILE A 106 7.98 4.57 10.36
C ILE A 106 8.64 3.61 11.35
N ASP A 107 8.03 3.46 12.52
CA ASP A 107 8.43 2.49 13.55
C ASP A 107 7.25 1.56 13.87
N LEU A 108 7.37 0.31 13.41
CA LEU A 108 6.43 -0.78 13.68
C LEU A 108 7.11 -1.93 14.42
N ASN A 109 8.12 -1.62 15.22
CA ASN A 109 8.88 -2.59 15.98
C ASN A 109 7.98 -3.43 16.91
N LYS A 110 8.23 -4.74 16.96
CA LYS A 110 7.57 -5.70 17.87
C LYS A 110 6.04 -5.74 17.75
N ALA A 111 5.50 -5.43 16.58
CA ALA A 111 4.05 -5.42 16.34
C ALA A 111 3.49 -6.80 15.90
N ASN A 112 4.36 -7.79 15.67
CA ASN A 112 3.99 -9.14 15.22
C ASN A 112 3.16 -9.16 13.91
N LEU A 113 3.33 -8.13 13.09
CA LEU A 113 2.64 -7.95 11.81
C LEU A 113 3.11 -9.00 10.81
N LYS A 114 2.18 -9.57 10.03
CA LYS A 114 2.53 -10.51 8.95
C LYS A 114 2.10 -9.96 7.61
N GLY A 115 3.02 -9.94 6.65
CA GLY A 115 2.74 -9.43 5.31
C GLY A 115 4.00 -9.32 4.47
N THR A 116 3.97 -8.41 3.50
CA THR A 116 5.12 -8.08 2.64
C THR A 116 5.35 -6.57 2.62
N ILE A 117 6.53 -6.16 2.16
CA ILE A 117 6.85 -4.75 1.87
C ILE A 117 6.42 -4.47 0.43
N VAL A 118 5.62 -3.41 0.23
CA VAL A 118 5.14 -3.02 -1.11
C VAL A 118 6.06 -1.99 -1.76
N LYS A 119 6.11 -2.00 -3.10
CA LYS A 119 6.89 -1.03 -3.88
C LYS A 119 6.45 0.42 -3.63
N ASP A 120 5.17 0.64 -3.34
CA ASP A 120 4.56 1.98 -3.21
C ASP A 120 5.07 2.74 -1.99
N LEU A 121 5.75 2.08 -1.05
CA LEU A 121 6.46 2.78 0.04
C LEU A 121 7.55 3.72 -0.49
N SER A 122 8.05 3.51 -1.71
CA SER A 122 8.98 4.43 -2.36
C SER A 122 8.36 5.81 -2.67
N LEU A 123 7.05 5.97 -2.55
CA LEU A 123 6.39 7.28 -2.67
C LEU A 123 6.65 8.19 -1.45
N LEU A 124 7.18 7.64 -0.36
CA LEU A 124 7.56 8.39 0.85
C LEU A 124 8.97 8.97 0.69
N SER A 125 9.15 9.96 -0.19
CA SER A 125 10.47 10.52 -0.55
C SER A 125 11.28 11.07 0.63
N ASP A 126 10.58 11.54 1.68
CA ASP A 126 11.18 12.15 2.86
C ASP A 126 11.44 11.13 3.99
N LEU A 127 11.12 9.85 3.75
CA LEU A 127 11.30 8.79 4.74
C LEU A 127 12.79 8.60 5.03
N THR A 128 13.16 8.84 6.28
CA THR A 128 14.53 8.77 6.78
C THR A 128 14.77 7.49 7.58
N ILE A 129 13.76 7.01 8.29
CA ILE A 129 13.86 5.86 9.19
C ILE A 129 12.74 4.87 8.89
N LEU A 130 13.10 3.60 8.66
CA LEU A 130 12.16 2.49 8.55
C LEU A 130 12.59 1.36 9.49
N HIS A 131 11.89 1.23 10.61
CA HIS A 131 12.12 0.17 11.59
C HIS A 131 10.94 -0.81 11.64
N LEU A 132 11.20 -2.06 11.27
CA LEU A 132 10.23 -3.15 11.20
C LEU A 132 10.67 -4.36 12.01
N ASN A 133 11.51 -4.14 13.01
CA ASN A 133 12.17 -5.19 13.75
C ASN A 133 11.16 -6.07 14.53
N THR A 134 11.39 -7.38 14.62
CA THR A 134 10.51 -8.31 15.36
C THR A 134 9.08 -8.31 14.81
N ASN A 135 8.95 -8.64 13.52
CA ASN A 135 7.69 -8.85 12.83
C ASN A 135 7.74 -10.18 12.05
N ARG A 136 6.73 -10.44 11.24
CA ARG A 136 6.59 -11.61 10.38
C ARG A 136 6.48 -11.19 8.90
N PHE A 137 7.21 -10.13 8.53
CA PHE A 137 7.30 -9.71 7.13
C PHE A 137 8.14 -10.71 6.34
N SER A 138 7.73 -10.97 5.10
CA SER A 138 8.34 -11.97 4.23
C SER A 138 8.50 -11.45 2.80
N GLY A 139 9.11 -12.25 1.93
CA GLY A 139 9.43 -11.88 0.54
C GLY A 139 10.79 -11.19 0.40
N GLN A 140 10.89 -10.31 -0.59
CA GLN A 140 12.11 -9.55 -0.91
C GLN A 140 11.87 -8.06 -0.68
N ILE A 141 12.95 -7.30 -0.47
CA ILE A 141 12.91 -5.84 -0.42
C ILE A 141 12.67 -5.32 -1.85
N PRO A 142 11.66 -4.47 -2.10
CA PRO A 142 11.37 -3.96 -3.44
C PRO A 142 12.53 -3.14 -4.03
N ASP A 143 12.82 -3.34 -5.31
CA ASP A 143 13.85 -2.56 -6.03
C ASP A 143 13.55 -1.05 -6.03
N SER A 144 12.29 -0.65 -5.87
CA SER A 144 11.90 0.76 -5.78
C SER A 144 12.48 1.50 -4.57
N PHE A 145 13.04 0.78 -3.58
CA PHE A 145 13.70 1.40 -2.43
C PHE A 145 14.95 2.20 -2.82
N THR A 146 15.51 2.01 -4.03
CA THR A 146 16.57 2.90 -4.53
C THR A 146 16.11 4.34 -4.74
N ALA A 147 14.80 4.60 -4.80
CA ALA A 147 14.23 5.94 -4.92
C ALA A 147 13.99 6.62 -3.56
N LEU A 148 14.25 5.92 -2.44
CA LEU A 148 14.17 6.50 -1.10
C LEU A 148 15.46 7.26 -0.79
N ASP A 149 15.62 8.42 -1.43
CA ASP A 149 16.84 9.22 -1.34
C ASP A 149 17.14 9.64 0.10
N SER A 150 16.11 9.90 0.92
CA SER A 150 16.28 10.35 2.31
C SER A 150 16.56 9.22 3.30
N LEU A 151 16.42 7.95 2.91
CA LEU A 151 16.46 6.83 3.85
C LEU A 151 17.87 6.61 4.40
N GLN A 152 18.00 6.74 5.71
CA GLN A 152 19.26 6.59 6.45
C GLN A 152 19.30 5.31 7.28
N GLU A 153 18.17 4.90 7.84
CA GLU A 153 18.09 3.72 8.71
C GLU A 153 17.05 2.72 8.20
N LEU A 154 17.50 1.48 8.00
CA LEU A 154 16.67 0.36 7.63
C LEU A 154 16.90 -0.81 8.60
N ASP A 155 15.97 -1.02 9.52
CA ASP A 155 15.96 -2.17 10.42
C ASP A 155 14.87 -3.16 10.02
N LEU A 156 15.29 -4.28 9.44
CA LEU A 156 14.42 -5.40 9.07
C LEU A 156 14.71 -6.65 9.90
N SER A 157 15.42 -6.49 11.03
CA SER A 157 15.87 -7.62 11.82
C SER A 157 14.72 -8.41 12.44
N ASN A 158 14.93 -9.71 12.66
CA ASN A 158 13.95 -10.61 13.25
C ASN A 158 12.62 -10.62 12.47
N ASN A 159 12.71 -11.04 11.21
CA ASN A 159 11.60 -11.18 10.27
C ASN A 159 11.74 -12.51 9.49
N MET A 160 10.94 -12.69 8.44
CA MET A 160 10.93 -13.87 7.58
C MET A 160 11.34 -13.54 6.14
N PHE A 161 12.15 -12.49 5.92
CA PHE A 161 12.68 -12.18 4.58
C PHE A 161 13.58 -13.32 4.10
N SER A 162 13.55 -13.60 2.79
CA SER A 162 14.24 -14.76 2.23
C SER A 162 14.76 -14.51 0.80
N GLY A 163 15.58 -15.43 0.31
CA GLY A 163 16.28 -15.29 -0.97
C GLY A 163 17.69 -14.74 -0.78
N TYR A 164 18.31 -14.26 -1.85
CA TYR A 164 19.67 -13.72 -1.78
C TYR A 164 19.76 -12.41 -0.99
N PHE A 165 20.98 -12.04 -0.59
CA PHE A 165 21.26 -10.73 -0.01
C PHE A 165 20.60 -9.60 -0.84
N PRO A 166 19.84 -8.67 -0.22
CA PRO A 166 19.08 -7.66 -0.93
C PRO A 166 20.01 -6.56 -1.48
N ARG A 167 20.53 -6.77 -2.69
CA ARG A 167 21.47 -5.84 -3.36
C ARG A 167 20.90 -4.43 -3.54
N VAL A 168 19.58 -4.27 -3.57
CA VAL A 168 18.90 -2.96 -3.57
C VAL A 168 19.42 -2.03 -2.47
N THR A 169 19.73 -2.57 -1.28
CA THR A 169 20.24 -1.80 -0.13
C THR A 169 21.60 -1.13 -0.41
N LEU A 170 22.39 -1.67 -1.35
CA LEU A 170 23.64 -1.06 -1.79
C LEU A 170 23.41 0.25 -2.55
N TYR A 171 22.28 0.37 -3.23
CA TYR A 171 21.94 1.47 -4.14
C TYR A 171 21.00 2.52 -3.51
N ILE A 172 20.64 2.37 -2.24
CA ILE A 172 19.91 3.41 -1.49
C ILE A 172 20.91 4.52 -1.12
N PRO A 173 20.81 5.75 -1.65
CA PRO A 173 21.91 6.71 -1.63
C PRO A 173 22.46 7.05 -0.24
N ASN A 174 21.58 7.37 0.71
CA ASN A 174 21.97 7.90 2.02
C ASN A 174 21.86 6.89 3.16
N LEU A 175 21.79 5.58 2.85
CA LEU A 175 21.63 4.54 3.85
C LEU A 175 22.92 4.33 4.66
N ILE A 176 22.88 4.61 5.96
CA ILE A 176 24.01 4.50 6.89
C ILE A 176 23.85 3.38 7.92
N TYR A 177 22.61 2.94 8.19
CA TYR A 177 22.32 1.83 9.08
C TYR A 177 21.46 0.79 8.36
N LEU A 178 21.95 -0.46 8.34
CA LEU A 178 21.26 -1.61 7.77
C LEU A 178 21.33 -2.79 8.73
N ASP A 179 20.18 -3.21 9.24
CA ASP A 179 20.06 -4.42 10.05
C ASP A 179 19.16 -5.46 9.38
N LEU A 180 19.76 -6.59 9.00
CA LEU A 180 19.09 -7.72 8.37
C LEU A 180 19.16 -9.00 9.23
N ARG A 181 19.62 -8.89 10.48
CA ARG A 181 19.84 -10.05 11.37
C ARG A 181 18.56 -10.86 11.57
N PHE A 182 18.69 -12.14 11.87
CA PHE A 182 17.55 -13.03 12.14
C PHE A 182 16.48 -13.01 11.02
N ASN A 183 16.94 -13.20 9.78
CA ASN A 183 16.13 -13.45 8.60
C ASN A 183 16.62 -14.72 7.90
N ASN A 184 15.96 -15.12 6.80
CA ASN A 184 16.27 -16.32 6.04
C ASN A 184 17.00 -16.01 4.71
N PHE A 185 17.89 -15.00 4.72
CA PHE A 185 18.72 -14.67 3.56
C PHE A 185 19.78 -15.73 3.30
N THR A 186 20.05 -16.02 2.03
CA THR A 186 21.02 -17.01 1.57
C THR A 186 22.05 -16.40 0.63
N GLY A 187 23.08 -17.19 0.30
CA GLY A 187 24.18 -16.76 -0.57
C GLY A 187 25.22 -15.92 0.16
N SER A 188 26.12 -15.30 -0.61
CA SER A 188 27.24 -14.51 -0.11
C SER A 188 26.87 -13.03 0.07
N VAL A 189 27.39 -12.41 1.12
CA VAL A 189 27.37 -10.95 1.27
C VAL A 189 28.22 -10.32 0.15
N PRO A 190 27.69 -9.38 -0.64
CA PRO A 190 28.43 -8.75 -1.73
C PRO A 190 29.54 -7.85 -1.17
N GLN A 191 30.74 -7.93 -1.75
CA GLN A 191 31.89 -7.10 -1.32
C GLN A 191 31.61 -5.60 -1.40
N ASN A 192 30.78 -5.19 -2.37
CA ASN A 192 30.36 -3.79 -2.53
C ASN A 192 29.62 -3.22 -1.32
N LEU A 193 29.12 -4.06 -0.40
CA LEU A 193 28.55 -3.60 0.87
C LEU A 193 29.55 -2.80 1.70
N PHE A 194 30.82 -3.18 1.68
CA PHE A 194 31.89 -2.52 2.44
C PHE A 194 32.47 -1.29 1.73
N ASN A 195 32.07 -1.07 0.47
CA ASN A 195 32.54 0.04 -0.37
C ASN A 195 31.49 1.15 -0.52
N LYS A 196 30.36 1.03 0.16
CA LYS A 196 29.35 2.08 0.21
C LYS A 196 29.95 3.27 0.96
N GLN A 197 30.23 4.36 0.24
CA GLN A 197 30.79 5.61 0.74
C GLN A 197 29.68 6.65 0.92
#